data_AF-A0A059C8D2-F1
#
_entry.id   AF-A0A059C8D2-F1
#
_cell.length_a   1.000
_cell.length_b   1.000
_cell.length_c   1.000
_cell.angle_alpha   90.00
_cell.angle_beta   90.00
_cell.angle_gamma   90.00
#
_symmetry.space_group_name_H-M   'P 1'
#
loop_
_entity.id
_entity.type
_entity.pdbx_description
1 polymer ?
#
loop_
_entity_poly.entity_id
_entity_poly.type
_entity_poly.pdbx_seq_one_letter_code
_entity_poly.pdbx_strand_id
1 'polypeptide(L)'
;MRPPLNGSSVSVGIKNMEEQKKTIGVRGLLAAAVVLCLCSVAISTEETKQKQLRFKENGEFKILQVADMHYADGKTTPCRDVLPSENVSCSDLNTTAFLHRMILAEKPDLIVFTGDNIYASDATDAARSLDAAFSPAISASIPWAAVLGNHDQESALSREGVMKHIVTLKHTLSRLNPAGIDLIDGYGNYNLEVHGVEGSGFENKSVLNLYFLDSGDYSKVPSISGYDWIKPSQQLWFQRTSLELQRAYMSKPEAQKAPAPGLVYFHIPLPEFTSVVDSSNYTGVKQDPISSASVNSGFFTTLVEAGDVKAVFNGHDHLNDFCGEYTGIQLCYAGGFGYHAYGKAGWARRARVVVATLEKTEEASWGPLKSIKTWKRLDDQSLSTIDVQVLWSNNTPGGT
;
A
#
# COMPACT_ATOMS: atom_id res chain seq x y z
N MET A 1 -19.08 27.73 70.07
CA MET A 1 -18.53 26.60 69.30
C MET A 1 -17.04 26.83 69.14
N ARG A 2 -16.24 25.97 69.75
CA ARG A 2 -14.77 25.96 69.80
C ARG A 2 -14.27 24.73 68.99
N PRO A 3 -12.96 24.59 68.70
CA PRO A 3 -12.35 24.10 67.45
C PRO A 3 -11.79 22.65 67.64
N PRO A 4 -10.57 22.22 67.21
CA PRO A 4 -9.75 22.33 65.97
C PRO A 4 -9.20 20.93 65.46
N LEU A 5 -8.39 20.96 64.38
CA LEU A 5 -7.10 20.25 64.09
C LEU A 5 -6.76 18.79 64.51
N ASN A 6 -5.77 18.25 63.77
CA ASN A 6 -4.90 17.07 63.94
C ASN A 6 -5.43 15.75 63.36
N GLY A 7 -4.60 14.83 62.84
CA GLY A 7 -3.15 14.73 62.82
C GLY A 7 -2.77 13.32 62.35
N SER A 8 -1.55 13.17 61.86
CA SER A 8 -0.94 11.97 61.29
C SER A 8 -0.96 10.76 62.24
N SER A 9 -0.96 9.53 61.70
CA SER A 9 -0.36 8.37 62.38
C SER A 9 0.19 7.34 61.41
N VAL A 10 1.37 6.83 61.77
CA VAL A 10 2.14 5.73 61.19
C VAL A 10 2.00 4.53 62.12
N SER A 11 1.88 3.32 61.57
CA SER A 11 2.35 2.02 62.11
C SER A 11 2.13 0.99 61.00
N VAL A 12 3.05 0.14 60.51
CA VAL A 12 4.13 -0.70 61.07
C VAL A 12 3.66 -1.69 62.13
N GLY A 13 3.35 -2.92 61.69
CA GLY A 13 3.50 -4.17 62.42
C GLY A 13 4.30 -5.13 61.52
N ILE A 14 5.54 -5.54 61.80
CA ILE A 14 6.15 -6.28 62.93
C ILE A 14 5.99 -7.81 62.80
N LYS A 15 7.16 -8.47 62.60
CA LYS A 15 7.71 -9.75 63.16
C LYS A 15 8.24 -10.70 62.07
N ASN A 16 9.56 -10.90 61.95
CA ASN A 16 10.47 -11.73 62.80
C ASN A 16 10.07 -13.21 62.76
N MET A 17 10.92 -14.22 62.54
CA MET A 17 12.23 -14.54 63.14
C MET A 17 12.74 -15.81 62.41
N GLU A 18 13.99 -15.86 61.93
CA GLU A 18 15.21 -16.38 62.58
C GLU A 18 15.67 -17.76 62.06
N GLU A 19 16.98 -17.83 61.85
CA GLU A 19 17.78 -18.98 61.44
C GLU A 19 17.83 -20.08 62.51
N GLN A 20 18.08 -21.33 62.08
CA GLN A 20 19.02 -22.20 62.80
C GLN A 20 19.78 -23.14 61.83
N LYS A 21 21.11 -23.06 61.90
CA LYS A 21 22.09 -24.02 61.35
C LYS A 21 22.58 -24.97 62.46
N LYS A 22 22.78 -26.24 62.09
CA LYS A 22 23.87 -27.20 62.44
C LYS A 22 23.31 -28.63 62.50
N THR A 23 23.97 -29.76 62.23
CA THR A 23 25.19 -30.25 61.52
C THR A 23 25.10 -31.80 61.60
N ILE A 24 25.96 -32.51 60.86
CA ILE A 24 26.34 -33.95 60.95
C ILE A 24 25.53 -34.84 59.99
N GLY A 25 26.07 -35.70 59.13
CA GLY A 25 27.42 -36.15 58.82
C GLY A 25 27.35 -37.49 58.07
N VAL A 26 27.90 -37.54 56.85
CA VAL A 26 28.49 -38.66 56.07
C VAL A 26 27.81 -40.04 56.07
N ARG A 27 27.39 -40.51 54.87
CA ARG A 27 27.90 -41.73 54.18
C ARG A 27 27.06 -42.10 52.94
N GLY A 28 27.76 -42.45 51.84
CA GLY A 28 27.32 -43.54 50.95
C GLY A 28 26.82 -43.16 49.56
N LEU A 29 27.75 -43.26 48.59
CA LEU A 29 27.59 -43.56 47.16
C LEU A 29 26.17 -43.85 46.63
N LEU A 30 25.81 -43.21 45.51
CA LEU A 30 25.79 -43.88 44.20
C LEU A 30 25.66 -42.83 43.08
N ALA A 31 26.52 -42.95 42.07
CA ALA A 31 26.57 -42.09 40.91
C ALA A 31 25.38 -42.35 39.99
N ALA A 32 24.65 -41.29 39.64
CA ALA A 32 23.80 -41.23 38.45
C ALA A 32 24.11 -39.91 37.74
N ALA A 33 25.04 -39.96 36.79
CA ALA A 33 25.30 -38.84 35.90
C ALA A 33 24.15 -38.78 34.87
N VAL A 34 23.10 -38.03 35.18
CA VAL A 34 22.14 -37.58 34.17
C VAL A 34 22.71 -36.30 33.57
N VAL A 35 23.34 -36.43 32.40
CA VAL A 35 23.68 -35.28 31.56
C VAL A 35 22.37 -34.72 31.02
N LEU A 36 21.79 -33.73 31.71
CA LEU A 36 20.77 -32.87 31.11
C LEU A 36 21.46 -32.06 30.02
N CYS A 37 21.36 -32.54 28.79
CA CYS A 37 21.69 -31.74 27.61
C CYS A 37 20.61 -30.65 27.50
N LEU A 38 20.85 -29.53 28.16
CA LEU A 38 20.11 -28.29 27.95
C LEU A 38 20.48 -27.78 26.56
N CYS A 39 19.84 -28.36 25.53
CA CYS A 39 19.75 -27.72 24.24
C CYS A 39 18.88 -26.48 24.45
N SER A 40 19.54 -25.36 24.77
CA SER A 40 18.99 -24.04 24.63
C SER A 40 18.64 -23.87 23.15
N VAL A 41 17.41 -24.20 22.78
CA VAL A 41 16.85 -23.74 21.51
C VAL A 41 16.72 -22.24 21.68
N ALA A 42 17.77 -21.52 21.30
CA ALA A 42 17.66 -20.10 21.04
C ALA A 42 16.63 -19.99 19.92
N ILE A 43 15.39 -19.72 20.29
CA ILE A 43 14.41 -19.17 19.36
C ILE A 43 15.00 -17.80 19.01
N SER A 44 15.76 -17.75 17.92
CA SER A 44 16.09 -16.50 17.27
C SER A 44 14.75 -15.91 16.86
N THR A 45 14.23 -15.01 17.67
CA THR A 45 13.28 -14.02 17.19
C THR A 45 14.08 -13.17 16.20
N GLU A 46 14.13 -13.60 14.94
CA GLU A 46 14.41 -12.65 13.86
C GLU A 46 13.31 -11.60 13.96
N GLU A 47 13.60 -10.50 14.64
CA GLU A 47 12.97 -9.24 14.29
C GLU A 47 13.26 -9.07 12.79
N THR A 48 12.29 -9.39 11.95
CA THR A 48 12.32 -9.06 10.54
C THR A 48 12.39 -7.55 10.45
N LYS A 49 13.62 -7.02 10.44
CA LYS A 49 13.89 -5.61 10.16
C LYS A 49 13.24 -5.34 8.81
N GLN A 50 12.14 -4.59 8.82
CA GLN A 50 11.31 -4.36 7.65
C GLN A 50 12.22 -3.82 6.54
N LYS A 51 12.40 -4.61 5.47
CA LYS A 51 13.40 -4.33 4.45
C LYS A 51 12.99 -3.05 3.73
N GLN A 52 13.84 -2.03 3.82
CA GLN A 52 13.64 -0.74 3.15
C GLN A 52 13.48 -0.98 1.63
N LEU A 53 12.49 -0.33 1.02
CA LEU A 53 12.32 -0.40 -0.43
C LEU A 53 13.51 0.27 -1.11
N ARG A 54 14.07 -0.38 -2.12
CA ARG A 54 15.19 0.15 -2.90
C ARG A 54 15.22 -0.37 -4.31
N PHE A 55 15.85 0.40 -5.19
CA PHE A 55 16.18 -0.03 -6.54
C PHE A 55 17.18 -1.21 -6.50
N LYS A 56 16.99 -2.15 -7.42
CA LYS A 56 17.88 -3.31 -7.58
C LYS A 56 19.18 -2.90 -8.29
N GLU A 57 20.16 -3.80 -8.30
CA GLU A 57 21.45 -3.60 -8.98
C GLU A 57 21.32 -3.24 -10.48
N ASN A 58 20.22 -3.63 -11.13
CA ASN A 58 19.92 -3.28 -12.52
C ASN A 58 19.35 -1.86 -12.69
N GLY A 59 19.19 -1.10 -11.60
CA GLY A 59 18.67 0.28 -11.59
C GLY A 59 17.17 0.37 -11.84
N GLU A 60 16.44 -0.74 -11.70
CA GLU A 60 14.97 -0.77 -11.84
C GLU A 60 14.28 -1.05 -10.52
N PHE A 61 13.09 -0.45 -10.38
CA PHE A 61 12.13 -0.76 -9.34
C PHE A 61 10.77 -1.00 -9.99
N LYS A 62 10.20 -2.19 -9.76
CA LYS A 62 8.95 -2.64 -10.41
C LYS A 62 7.82 -2.73 -9.40
N ILE A 63 6.71 -2.07 -9.73
CA ILE A 63 5.46 -2.09 -8.96
C ILE A 63 4.40 -2.83 -9.76
N LEU A 64 3.75 -3.81 -9.14
CA LEU A 64 2.52 -4.43 -9.65
C LEU A 64 1.32 -3.75 -8.96
N GLN A 65 0.49 -3.06 -9.73
CA GLN A 65 -0.76 -2.49 -9.24
C GLN A 65 -1.91 -3.47 -9.46
N VAL A 66 -2.63 -3.77 -8.39
CA VAL A 66 -3.80 -4.65 -8.35
C VAL A 66 -4.99 -3.83 -7.86
N ALA A 67 -6.02 -3.66 -8.67
CA ALA A 67 -7.19 -2.85 -8.33
C ALA A 67 -8.46 -3.68 -8.36
N ASP A 68 -9.37 -3.44 -7.42
CA ASP A 68 -10.73 -3.96 -7.50
C ASP A 68 -10.76 -5.49 -7.55
N MET A 69 -10.16 -6.14 -6.56
CA MET A 69 -10.25 -7.60 -6.44
C MET A 69 -11.65 -8.04 -6.06
N HIS A 70 -12.34 -7.24 -5.22
CA HIS A 70 -13.68 -7.53 -4.72
C HIS A 70 -13.74 -8.94 -4.10
N TYR A 71 -12.66 -9.38 -3.46
CA TYR A 71 -12.57 -10.74 -2.92
C TYR A 71 -13.60 -10.93 -1.80
N ALA A 72 -14.18 -12.12 -1.65
CA ALA A 72 -15.06 -12.44 -0.53
C ALA A 72 -14.66 -13.79 0.10
N ASP A 73 -15.46 -14.84 -0.04
CA ASP A 73 -15.30 -16.10 0.65
C ASP A 73 -14.56 -17.16 -0.18
N GLY A 74 -13.80 -16.75 -1.21
CA GLY A 74 -12.88 -17.65 -1.89
C GLY A 74 -13.59 -18.61 -2.86
N LYS A 75 -13.56 -19.91 -2.53
CA LYS A 75 -14.12 -20.96 -3.39
C LYS A 75 -15.65 -20.85 -3.55
N THR A 76 -16.33 -20.32 -2.54
CA THR A 76 -17.80 -20.24 -2.50
C THR A 76 -18.36 -18.97 -3.13
N THR A 77 -17.51 -17.99 -3.40
CA THR A 77 -17.89 -16.73 -4.04
C THR A 77 -17.82 -16.87 -5.56
N PRO A 78 -18.94 -16.84 -6.29
CA PRO A 78 -18.95 -16.99 -7.73
C PRO A 78 -18.39 -15.74 -8.42
N CYS A 79 -17.85 -15.91 -9.62
CA CYS A 79 -17.45 -14.78 -10.45
C CYS A 79 -18.64 -13.94 -10.90
N ARG A 80 -18.37 -12.67 -11.21
CA ARG A 80 -19.33 -11.75 -11.84
C ARG A 80 -18.88 -11.41 -13.27
N ASP A 81 -19.86 -11.23 -14.15
CA ASP A 81 -19.67 -10.75 -15.52
C ASP A 81 -18.57 -11.48 -16.32
N VAL A 82 -18.56 -12.81 -16.23
CA VAL A 82 -17.74 -13.71 -17.05
C VAL A 82 -18.56 -14.37 -18.15
N LEU A 83 -17.91 -14.95 -19.16
CA LEU A 83 -18.65 -15.67 -20.20
C LEU A 83 -19.36 -16.90 -19.61
N PRO A 84 -20.51 -17.34 -20.17
CA PRO A 84 -21.22 -18.52 -19.69
C PRO A 84 -20.35 -19.79 -19.62
N SER A 85 -19.37 -19.92 -20.53
CA SER A 85 -18.40 -21.03 -20.54
C SER A 85 -17.41 -21.00 -19.38
N GLU A 86 -17.16 -19.82 -18.81
CA GLU A 86 -16.21 -19.62 -17.70
C GLU A 86 -16.93 -19.77 -16.34
N ASN A 87 -18.22 -19.44 -16.28
CA ASN A 87 -18.98 -19.29 -15.04
C ASN A 87 -19.04 -20.57 -14.17
N VAL A 88 -19.14 -21.76 -14.77
CA VAL A 88 -19.47 -23.02 -14.06
C VAL A 88 -18.49 -23.36 -12.92
N SER A 89 -17.21 -23.01 -13.06
CA SER A 89 -16.18 -23.30 -12.07
C SER A 89 -15.45 -22.05 -11.57
N CYS A 90 -15.95 -20.85 -11.91
CA CYS A 90 -15.26 -19.61 -11.61
C CYS A 90 -15.60 -19.12 -10.20
N SER A 91 -14.56 -18.77 -9.44
CA SER A 91 -14.70 -18.17 -8.11
C SER A 91 -13.60 -17.14 -7.84
N ASP A 92 -13.56 -16.55 -6.65
CA ASP A 92 -12.41 -15.72 -6.23
C ASP A 92 -11.05 -16.41 -6.38
N LEU A 93 -11.00 -17.75 -6.40
CA LEU A 93 -9.76 -18.48 -6.62
C LEU A 93 -9.16 -18.22 -8.01
N ASN A 94 -9.96 -17.78 -8.98
CA ASN A 94 -9.47 -17.27 -10.26
C ASN A 94 -8.68 -15.96 -10.08
N THR A 95 -9.15 -15.05 -9.21
CA THR A 95 -8.40 -13.85 -8.80
C THR A 95 -7.07 -14.24 -8.14
N THR A 96 -7.08 -15.21 -7.22
CA THR A 96 -5.86 -15.73 -6.58
C THR A 96 -4.89 -16.30 -7.60
N ALA A 97 -5.39 -17.13 -8.54
CA ALA A 97 -4.58 -17.75 -9.58
C ALA A 97 -3.98 -16.70 -10.53
N PHE A 98 -4.74 -15.67 -10.91
CA PHE A 98 -4.26 -14.57 -11.73
C PHE A 98 -3.14 -13.80 -11.02
N LEU A 99 -3.30 -13.49 -9.73
CA LEU A 99 -2.26 -12.80 -8.95
C LEU A 99 -0.98 -13.63 -8.82
N HIS A 100 -1.08 -14.93 -8.61
CA HIS A 100 0.10 -15.81 -8.64
C HIS A 100 0.81 -15.78 -9.99
N ARG A 101 0.07 -15.84 -11.10
CA ARG A 101 0.65 -15.77 -12.46
C ARG A 101 1.33 -14.44 -12.71
N MET A 102 0.72 -13.33 -12.29
CA MET A 102 1.32 -12.00 -12.37
C MET A 102 2.61 -11.88 -11.57
N ILE A 103 2.62 -12.38 -10.33
CA ILE A 103 3.81 -12.40 -9.47
C ILE A 103 4.96 -13.19 -10.14
N LEU A 104 4.67 -14.36 -10.68
CA LEU A 104 5.68 -15.21 -11.33
C LEU A 104 6.23 -14.57 -12.62
N ALA A 105 5.36 -13.95 -13.42
CA ALA A 105 5.74 -13.36 -14.70
C ALA A 105 6.49 -12.03 -14.53
N GLU A 106 6.01 -11.16 -13.65
CA GLU A 106 6.54 -9.81 -13.51
C GLU A 106 7.64 -9.69 -12.44
N LYS A 107 7.63 -10.54 -11.40
CA LYS A 107 8.58 -10.50 -10.28
C LYS A 107 8.69 -9.07 -9.69
N PRO A 108 7.57 -8.50 -9.21
CA PRO A 108 7.55 -7.13 -8.70
C PRO A 108 8.38 -6.99 -7.43
N ASP A 109 8.92 -5.78 -7.21
CA ASP A 109 9.58 -5.38 -5.97
C ASP A 109 8.57 -4.93 -4.90
N LEU A 110 7.39 -4.48 -5.35
CA LEU A 110 6.28 -4.06 -4.52
C LEU A 110 4.96 -4.39 -5.22
N ILE A 111 3.98 -4.88 -4.46
CA ILE A 111 2.59 -4.97 -4.92
C ILE A 111 1.79 -3.84 -4.26
N VAL A 112 1.03 -3.07 -5.05
CA VAL A 112 0.15 -2.01 -4.55
C VAL A 112 -1.29 -2.37 -4.85
N PHE A 113 -2.09 -2.55 -3.80
CA PHE A 113 -3.52 -2.78 -3.91
C PHE A 113 -4.29 -1.46 -3.83
N THR A 114 -5.00 -1.09 -4.89
CA THR A 114 -5.63 0.25 -5.01
C THR A 114 -7.12 0.29 -4.66
N GLY A 115 -7.48 -0.36 -3.55
CA GLY A 115 -8.82 -0.34 -2.98
C GLY A 115 -9.74 -1.42 -3.53
N ASP A 116 -10.90 -1.54 -2.87
CA ASP A 116 -11.85 -2.64 -3.01
C ASP A 116 -11.15 -4.00 -3.04
N ASN A 117 -10.35 -4.19 -2.00
CA ASN A 117 -9.59 -5.41 -1.76
C ASN A 117 -10.55 -6.56 -1.51
N ILE A 118 -11.62 -6.29 -0.76
CA ILE A 118 -12.75 -7.19 -0.56
C ILE A 118 -14.07 -6.54 -1.00
N TYR A 119 -15.03 -7.36 -1.43
CA TYR A 119 -16.41 -6.94 -1.58
C TYR A 119 -17.14 -7.30 -0.28
N ALA A 120 -17.04 -6.41 0.71
CA ALA A 120 -17.31 -6.80 2.09
C ALA A 120 -18.77 -7.23 2.31
N SER A 121 -19.71 -6.71 1.54
CA SER A 121 -21.11 -7.12 1.59
C SER A 121 -21.34 -8.62 1.27
N ASP A 122 -20.47 -9.24 0.46
CA ASP A 122 -20.49 -10.67 0.17
C ASP A 122 -19.46 -11.47 1.02
N ALA A 123 -18.67 -10.79 1.87
CA ALA A 123 -17.70 -11.41 2.76
C ALA A 123 -18.31 -11.74 4.13
N THR A 124 -18.44 -13.04 4.44
CA THR A 124 -19.00 -13.47 5.74
C THR A 124 -18.08 -13.18 6.93
N ASP A 125 -16.78 -13.09 6.68
CA ASP A 125 -15.75 -12.71 7.64
C ASP A 125 -14.70 -11.84 6.95
N ALA A 126 -14.85 -10.53 7.08
CA ALA A 126 -13.99 -9.57 6.40
C ALA A 126 -12.49 -9.76 6.70
N ALA A 127 -12.11 -10.15 7.93
CA ALA A 127 -10.71 -10.40 8.28
C ALA A 127 -10.16 -11.60 7.51
N ARG A 128 -10.91 -12.71 7.46
CA ARG A 128 -10.53 -13.90 6.69
C ARG A 128 -10.48 -13.63 5.18
N SER A 129 -11.41 -12.82 4.66
CA SER A 129 -11.42 -12.43 3.26
C SER A 129 -10.21 -11.56 2.90
N LEU A 130 -9.82 -10.61 3.76
CA LEU A 130 -8.59 -9.83 3.60
C LEU A 130 -7.35 -10.73 3.63
N ASP A 131 -7.28 -11.68 4.58
CA ASP A 131 -6.18 -12.65 4.66
C ASP A 131 -6.05 -13.45 3.35
N ALA A 132 -7.19 -13.91 2.80
CA ALA A 132 -7.22 -14.66 1.55
C ALA A 132 -6.84 -13.79 0.34
N ALA A 133 -7.37 -12.56 0.25
CA ALA A 133 -7.11 -11.62 -0.82
C ALA A 133 -5.61 -11.28 -0.93
N PHE A 134 -4.93 -11.05 0.20
CA PHE A 134 -3.51 -10.72 0.23
C PHE A 134 -2.59 -11.95 0.31
N SER A 135 -3.16 -13.16 0.47
CA SER A 135 -2.38 -14.40 0.62
C SER A 135 -1.34 -14.65 -0.48
N PRO A 136 -1.55 -14.28 -1.77
CA PRO A 136 -0.51 -14.48 -2.79
C PRO A 136 0.73 -13.63 -2.55
N ALA A 137 0.56 -12.36 -2.13
CA ALA A 137 1.68 -11.46 -1.81
C ALA A 137 2.44 -11.95 -0.57
N ILE A 138 1.69 -12.36 0.47
CA ILE A 138 2.23 -12.90 1.71
C ILE A 138 3.04 -14.17 1.44
N SER A 139 2.47 -15.11 0.69
CA SER A 139 3.11 -16.41 0.41
C SER A 139 4.32 -16.30 -0.50
N ALA A 140 4.35 -15.29 -1.37
CA ALA A 140 5.51 -14.98 -2.21
C ALA A 140 6.59 -14.17 -1.47
N SER A 141 6.34 -13.75 -0.22
CA SER A 141 7.20 -12.87 0.57
C SER A 141 7.57 -11.56 -0.15
N ILE A 142 6.65 -11.04 -0.96
CA ILE A 142 6.82 -9.77 -1.66
C ILE A 142 6.26 -8.66 -0.77
N PRO A 143 7.00 -7.57 -0.52
CA PRO A 143 6.45 -6.41 0.17
C PRO A 143 5.22 -5.88 -0.56
N TRP A 144 4.21 -5.47 0.19
CA TRP A 144 2.97 -4.97 -0.41
C TRP A 144 2.35 -3.84 0.39
N ALA A 145 1.60 -2.97 -0.26
CA ALA A 145 0.89 -1.85 0.35
C ALA A 145 -0.54 -1.80 -0.19
N ALA A 146 -1.47 -1.25 0.59
CA ALA A 146 -2.88 -1.15 0.21
C ALA A 146 -3.46 0.21 0.60
N VAL A 147 -4.35 0.72 -0.25
CA VAL A 147 -5.35 1.73 0.11
C VAL A 147 -6.72 1.09 0.19
N LEU A 148 -7.66 1.79 0.81
CA LEU A 148 -9.04 1.34 0.97
C LEU A 148 -9.91 1.87 -0.18
N GLY A 149 -10.83 1.05 -0.63
CA GLY A 149 -11.92 1.44 -1.52
C GLY A 149 -13.25 1.59 -0.79
N ASN A 150 -14.31 1.94 -1.51
CA ASN A 150 -15.61 2.18 -0.90
C ASN A 150 -16.31 0.89 -0.44
N HIS A 151 -15.93 -0.27 -0.97
CA HIS A 151 -16.53 -1.57 -0.62
C HIS A 151 -15.85 -2.29 0.55
N ASP A 152 -14.66 -1.88 0.96
CA ASP A 152 -13.86 -2.62 1.93
C ASP A 152 -14.49 -2.72 3.34
N GLN A 153 -15.32 -1.73 3.73
CA GLN A 153 -15.92 -1.62 5.07
C GLN A 153 -17.40 -2.02 5.17
N GLU A 154 -17.97 -2.64 4.14
CA GLU A 154 -19.42 -2.96 4.07
C GLU A 154 -19.82 -4.26 4.83
N SER A 155 -18.99 -4.74 5.76
CA SER A 155 -19.23 -5.95 6.57
C SER A 155 -19.05 -5.65 8.08
N ALA A 156 -18.58 -6.64 8.85
CA ALA A 156 -18.39 -6.53 10.30
C ALA A 156 -17.25 -5.59 10.73
N LEU A 157 -16.30 -5.28 9.86
CA LEU A 157 -15.20 -4.35 10.14
C LEU A 157 -15.55 -2.94 9.68
N SER A 158 -15.34 -1.96 10.55
CA SER A 158 -15.34 -0.55 10.15
C SER A 158 -14.15 -0.26 9.23
N ARG A 159 -14.17 0.87 8.51
CA ARG A 159 -13.04 1.33 7.69
C ARG A 159 -11.71 1.38 8.47
N GLU A 160 -11.77 1.85 9.71
CA GLU A 160 -10.63 1.79 10.64
C GLU A 160 -10.21 0.35 10.97
N GLY A 161 -11.18 -0.51 11.24
CA GLY A 161 -10.96 -1.93 11.54
C GLY A 161 -10.28 -2.67 10.40
N VAL A 162 -10.71 -2.42 9.15
CA VAL A 162 -10.07 -2.94 7.94
C VAL A 162 -8.60 -2.52 7.89
N MET A 163 -8.32 -1.21 8.02
CA MET A 163 -6.94 -0.73 7.97
C MET A 163 -6.09 -1.30 9.11
N LYS A 164 -6.64 -1.35 10.33
CA LYS A 164 -5.98 -1.95 11.50
C LYS A 164 -5.65 -3.43 11.29
N HIS A 165 -6.52 -4.17 10.62
CA HIS A 165 -6.25 -5.56 10.23
C HIS A 165 -5.11 -5.64 9.20
N ILE A 166 -5.22 -4.88 8.11
CA ILE A 166 -4.24 -4.86 7.00
C ILE A 166 -2.81 -4.62 7.52
N VAL A 167 -2.60 -3.67 8.43
CA VAL A 167 -1.26 -3.33 8.93
C VAL A 167 -0.66 -4.40 9.85
N THR A 168 -1.44 -5.41 10.27
CA THR A 168 -0.92 -6.55 11.06
C THR A 168 -0.41 -7.70 10.21
N LEU A 169 -0.73 -7.70 8.91
CA LEU A 169 -0.42 -8.81 8.01
C LEU A 169 1.06 -8.85 7.63
N LYS A 170 1.56 -10.07 7.39
CA LYS A 170 2.97 -10.29 7.06
C LYS A 170 3.36 -9.57 5.77
N HIS A 171 4.58 -9.03 5.76
CA HIS A 171 5.17 -8.31 4.63
C HIS A 171 4.42 -7.05 4.17
N THR A 172 3.37 -6.63 4.88
CA THR A 172 2.71 -5.36 4.60
C THR A 172 3.65 -4.19 4.90
N LEU A 173 3.63 -3.20 4.04
CA LEU A 173 4.23 -1.88 4.23
C LEU A 173 3.14 -0.83 4.46
N SER A 174 1.86 -1.21 4.42
CA SER A 174 0.74 -0.35 4.77
C SER A 174 0.91 0.19 6.19
N ARG A 175 0.53 1.45 6.41
CA ARG A 175 0.64 2.11 7.71
C ARG A 175 -0.68 2.77 8.08
N LEU A 176 -0.94 2.90 9.38
CA LEU A 176 -1.97 3.83 9.86
C LEU A 176 -1.53 5.27 9.55
N ASN A 177 -2.44 6.23 9.74
CA ASN A 177 -2.11 7.65 9.63
C ASN A 177 -0.90 8.00 10.53
N PRO A 178 0.00 8.90 10.11
CA PRO A 178 1.16 9.28 10.91
C PRO A 178 0.75 9.86 12.26
N ALA A 179 1.48 9.47 13.30
CA ALA A 179 1.30 10.02 14.63
C ALA A 179 1.77 11.49 14.70
N GLY A 180 1.23 12.26 15.65
CA GLY A 180 1.65 13.64 15.90
C GLY A 180 1.06 14.69 14.97
N ILE A 181 0.15 14.31 14.07
CA ILE A 181 -0.70 15.24 13.31
C ILE A 181 -2.11 15.08 13.87
N ASP A 182 -2.64 16.13 14.50
CA ASP A 182 -4.01 16.13 15.00
C ASP A 182 -4.98 16.02 13.82
N LEU A 183 -5.61 14.86 13.72
CA LEU A 183 -6.76 14.53 12.85
C LEU A 183 -6.50 14.66 11.34
N ILE A 184 -5.92 13.61 10.75
CA ILE A 184 -5.98 13.35 9.30
C ILE A 184 -7.25 12.54 9.01
N ASP A 185 -8.07 13.01 8.08
CA ASP A 185 -9.28 12.31 7.65
C ASP A 185 -8.96 10.94 7.00
N GLY A 186 -9.89 10.00 7.15
CA GLY A 186 -9.73 8.64 6.65
C GLY A 186 -8.66 7.83 7.40
N TYR A 187 -8.28 6.69 6.83
CA TYR A 187 -7.34 5.74 7.42
C TYR A 187 -6.37 5.21 6.37
N GLY A 188 -5.09 5.12 6.72
CA GLY A 188 -4.10 4.62 5.78
C GLY A 188 -3.52 5.70 4.88
N ASN A 189 -3.38 6.93 5.40
CA ASN A 189 -2.62 7.99 4.75
C ASN A 189 -1.15 7.85 5.12
N TYR A 190 -0.29 7.47 4.18
CA TYR A 190 1.13 7.26 4.45
C TYR A 190 2.00 7.42 3.21
N ASN A 191 3.31 7.60 3.44
CA ASN A 191 4.33 7.60 2.39
C ASN A 191 5.28 6.41 2.56
N LEU A 192 5.70 5.84 1.44
CA LEU A 192 6.81 4.89 1.35
C LEU A 192 7.92 5.47 0.47
N GLU A 193 9.14 5.41 0.99
CA GLU A 193 10.34 5.89 0.33
C GLU A 193 11.09 4.75 -0.36
N VAL A 194 11.36 4.90 -1.66
CA VAL A 194 12.17 3.96 -2.43
C VAL A 194 13.57 4.53 -2.60
N HIS A 195 14.54 3.83 -2.02
CA HIS A 195 15.92 4.28 -1.93
C HIS A 195 16.77 3.86 -3.13
N GLY A 196 17.89 4.55 -3.36
CA GLY A 196 18.84 4.21 -4.41
C GLY A 196 19.42 2.80 -4.28
N VAL A 197 20.21 2.39 -5.28
CA VAL A 197 20.88 1.08 -5.27
C VAL A 197 21.89 1.01 -4.12
N GLU A 198 22.01 -0.16 -3.49
CA GLU A 198 23.01 -0.40 -2.44
C GLU A 198 24.43 -0.12 -2.98
N GLY A 199 25.25 0.58 -2.19
CA GLY A 199 26.57 1.05 -2.58
C GLY A 199 26.62 2.29 -3.48
N SER A 200 25.47 2.82 -3.93
CA SER A 200 25.42 4.06 -4.73
C SER A 200 25.41 5.32 -3.86
N GLY A 201 25.72 6.49 -4.45
CA GLY A 201 25.61 7.79 -3.76
C GLY A 201 24.20 8.11 -3.24
N PHE A 202 23.17 7.42 -3.75
CA PHE A 202 21.78 7.54 -3.34
C PHE A 202 21.29 6.41 -2.43
N GLU A 203 22.16 5.51 -1.95
CA GLU A 203 21.76 4.34 -1.15
C GLU A 203 20.86 4.69 0.04
N ASN A 204 21.13 5.84 0.68
CA ASN A 204 20.42 6.36 1.85
C ASN A 204 19.54 7.58 1.52
N LYS A 205 19.16 7.74 0.25
CA LYS A 205 18.23 8.77 -0.20
C LYS A 205 17.00 8.15 -0.86
N SER A 206 15.82 8.65 -0.52
CA SER A 206 14.61 8.38 -1.30
C SER A 206 14.74 9.03 -2.69
N VAL A 207 14.74 8.21 -3.73
CA VAL A 207 14.83 8.62 -5.16
C VAL A 207 13.48 8.50 -5.88
N LEU A 208 12.49 7.88 -5.23
CA LEU A 208 11.10 7.78 -5.68
C LEU A 208 10.20 7.69 -4.45
N ASN A 209 9.17 8.55 -4.38
CA ASN A 209 8.24 8.60 -3.25
C ASN A 209 6.87 8.04 -3.66
N LEU A 210 6.29 7.18 -2.82
CA LEU A 210 4.98 6.59 -3.04
C LEU A 210 4.02 7.09 -1.97
N TYR A 211 3.00 7.86 -2.36
CA TYR A 211 2.00 8.42 -1.46
C TYR A 211 0.70 7.62 -1.56
N PHE A 212 0.16 7.23 -0.42
CA PHE A 212 -1.07 6.45 -0.31
C PHE A 212 -2.09 7.28 0.48
N LEU A 213 -3.29 7.45 -0.08
CA LEU A 213 -4.35 8.24 0.52
C LEU A 213 -5.66 7.47 0.57
N ASP A 214 -6.41 7.72 1.63
CA ASP A 214 -7.79 7.27 1.76
C ASP A 214 -8.72 8.25 1.01
N SER A 215 -9.24 7.88 -0.16
CA SER A 215 -10.19 8.72 -0.89
C SER A 215 -11.61 8.74 -0.29
N GLY A 216 -11.85 7.99 0.78
CA GLY A 216 -13.15 7.83 1.44
C GLY A 216 -14.05 6.80 0.77
N ASP A 217 -15.35 6.88 1.08
CA ASP A 217 -16.41 6.01 0.56
C ASP A 217 -17.51 6.83 -0.14
N TYR A 218 -18.56 7.21 0.57
CA TYR A 218 -19.66 8.02 0.08
C TYR A 218 -19.72 9.33 0.86
N SER A 219 -20.15 10.39 0.20
CA SER A 219 -20.27 11.70 0.83
C SER A 219 -21.20 11.64 2.04
N LYS A 220 -20.69 12.14 3.18
CA LYS A 220 -21.45 12.32 4.43
C LYS A 220 -22.09 13.71 4.51
N VAL A 221 -21.87 14.57 3.52
CA VAL A 221 -22.45 15.91 3.46
C VAL A 221 -23.79 15.82 2.73
N PRO A 222 -24.94 16.10 3.38
CA PRO A 222 -26.26 15.83 2.78
C PRO A 222 -26.54 16.54 1.45
N SER A 223 -25.91 17.69 1.20
CA SER A 223 -26.07 18.47 -0.03
C SER A 223 -25.13 18.07 -1.16
N ILE A 224 -24.20 17.14 -0.91
CA ILE A 224 -23.24 16.64 -1.90
C ILE A 224 -23.50 15.14 -2.02
N SER A 225 -24.11 14.71 -3.11
CA SER A 225 -24.38 13.29 -3.37
C SER A 225 -23.20 12.59 -4.03
N GLY A 226 -23.20 11.26 -3.95
CA GLY A 226 -22.20 10.40 -4.59
C GLY A 226 -21.00 10.11 -3.70
N TYR A 227 -19.85 9.95 -4.33
CA TYR A 227 -18.61 9.52 -3.69
C TYR A 227 -17.97 10.60 -2.83
N ASP A 228 -17.21 10.14 -1.83
CA ASP A 228 -16.42 11.02 -0.98
C ASP A 228 -15.15 11.52 -1.72
N TRP A 229 -14.37 12.39 -1.06
CA TRP A 229 -13.17 12.99 -1.64
C TRP A 229 -12.04 13.16 -0.62
N ILE A 230 -10.82 13.28 -1.14
CA ILE A 230 -9.62 13.61 -0.35
C ILE A 230 -9.77 14.98 0.31
N LYS A 231 -9.71 15.00 1.64
CA LYS A 231 -10.04 16.13 2.52
C LYS A 231 -8.87 17.10 2.70
N PRO A 232 -9.13 18.37 3.07
CA PRO A 232 -8.07 19.35 3.32
C PRO A 232 -6.99 18.90 4.31
N SER A 233 -7.34 18.10 5.33
CA SER A 233 -6.37 17.56 6.30
C SER A 233 -5.35 16.62 5.64
N GLN A 234 -5.81 15.78 4.71
CA GLN A 234 -4.98 14.88 3.91
C GLN A 234 -4.13 15.63 2.89
N GLN A 235 -4.69 16.68 2.28
CA GLN A 235 -3.94 17.57 1.37
C GLN A 235 -2.79 18.27 2.12
N LEU A 236 -3.07 18.80 3.31
CA LEU A 236 -2.06 19.43 4.17
C LEU A 236 -0.98 18.44 4.61
N TRP A 237 -1.37 17.21 4.97
CA TRP A 237 -0.42 16.14 5.26
C TRP A 237 0.48 15.84 4.06
N PHE A 238 -0.10 15.68 2.86
CA PHE A 238 0.65 15.44 1.63
C PHE A 238 1.64 16.58 1.35
N GLN A 239 1.19 17.84 1.42
CA GLN A 239 2.05 19.01 1.17
C GLN A 239 3.25 19.06 2.12
N ARG A 240 3.03 18.82 3.41
CA ARG A 240 4.11 18.79 4.42
C ARG A 240 5.09 17.66 4.14
N THR A 241 4.57 16.46 3.89
CA THR A 241 5.39 15.27 3.61
C THR A 241 6.20 15.45 2.33
N SER A 242 5.59 15.91 1.24
CA SER A 242 6.27 16.20 -0.01
C SER A 242 7.38 17.24 0.20
N LEU A 243 7.09 18.37 0.86
CA LEU A 243 8.09 19.40 1.13
C LEU A 243 9.29 18.90 1.96
N GLU A 244 9.05 18.05 2.95
CA GLU A 244 10.12 17.43 3.75
C GLU A 244 10.99 16.51 2.90
N LEU A 245 10.39 15.64 2.08
CA LEU A 245 11.09 14.73 1.18
C LEU A 245 11.88 15.48 0.09
N GLN A 246 11.31 16.56 -0.45
CA GLN A 246 12.00 17.43 -1.40
C GLN A 246 13.25 18.05 -0.78
N ARG A 247 13.16 18.61 0.43
CA ARG A 247 14.30 19.17 1.15
C ARG A 247 15.37 18.11 1.40
N ALA A 248 14.99 16.91 1.83
CA ALA A 248 15.92 15.81 2.07
C ALA A 248 16.65 15.42 0.78
N TYR A 249 15.92 15.23 -0.33
CA TYR A 249 16.49 14.82 -1.61
C TYR A 249 17.43 15.87 -2.21
N MET A 250 17.08 17.15 -2.07
CA MET A 250 17.87 18.28 -2.58
C MET A 250 19.00 18.71 -1.65
N SER A 251 19.13 18.09 -0.47
CA SER A 251 20.24 18.31 0.46
C SER A 251 21.45 17.42 0.16
N LYS A 252 22.60 17.67 0.79
CA LYS A 252 23.81 16.83 0.66
C LYS A 252 23.66 15.50 1.44
N PRO A 253 24.41 14.43 1.08
CA PRO A 253 25.29 14.27 -0.09
C PRO A 253 24.48 14.07 -1.39
N GLU A 254 25.02 14.28 -2.59
CA GLU A 254 24.29 14.12 -3.87
C GLU A 254 23.03 15.01 -4.04
N ALA A 255 23.16 16.31 -3.78
CA ALA A 255 22.06 17.26 -3.91
C ALA A 255 21.54 17.36 -5.35
N GLN A 256 20.23 17.21 -5.52
CA GLN A 256 19.56 17.34 -6.81
C GLN A 256 18.94 18.74 -7.00
N LYS A 257 18.80 19.15 -8.26
CA LYS A 257 18.23 20.47 -8.62
C LYS A 257 16.71 20.51 -8.57
N ALA A 258 16.07 19.35 -8.63
CA ALA A 258 14.62 19.19 -8.61
C ALA A 258 14.23 18.07 -7.64
N PRO A 259 12.97 18.05 -7.16
CA PRO A 259 12.40 16.97 -6.37
C PRO A 259 12.60 15.58 -6.95
N ALA A 260 12.69 14.57 -6.08
CA ALA A 260 12.53 13.18 -6.48
C ALA A 260 11.10 12.96 -6.99
N PRO A 261 10.89 12.24 -8.11
CA PRO A 261 9.55 11.96 -8.60
C PRO A 261 8.67 11.23 -7.58
N GLY A 262 7.39 11.61 -7.53
CA GLY A 262 6.36 11.01 -6.69
C GLY A 262 5.29 10.26 -7.49
N LEU A 263 4.78 9.16 -6.93
CA LEU A 263 3.60 8.44 -7.40
C LEU A 263 2.54 8.46 -6.31
N VAL A 264 1.29 8.71 -6.68
CA VAL A 264 0.16 8.80 -5.73
C VAL A 264 -0.83 7.69 -6.02
N TYR A 265 -1.31 7.03 -4.96
CA TYR A 265 -2.27 5.93 -5.01
C TYR A 265 -3.47 6.23 -4.10
N PHE A 266 -4.67 6.12 -4.66
CA PHE A 266 -5.95 6.16 -3.95
C PHE A 266 -7.02 5.47 -4.81
N HIS A 267 -8.21 5.24 -4.26
CA HIS A 267 -9.20 4.40 -4.93
C HIS A 267 -10.18 5.18 -5.83
N ILE A 268 -10.88 6.18 -5.29
CA ILE A 268 -11.89 6.97 -6.02
C ILE A 268 -11.19 8.01 -6.91
N PRO A 269 -11.49 8.10 -8.21
CA PRO A 269 -10.84 9.02 -9.13
C PRO A 269 -11.11 10.49 -8.78
N LEU A 270 -10.17 11.37 -9.17
CA LEU A 270 -10.37 12.81 -9.09
C LEU A 270 -11.26 13.30 -10.24
N PRO A 271 -12.01 14.41 -10.07
CA PRO A 271 -12.81 14.99 -11.15
C PRO A 271 -12.03 15.25 -12.45
N GLU A 272 -10.73 15.55 -12.35
CA GLU A 272 -9.82 15.82 -13.47
C GLU A 272 -9.61 14.64 -14.43
N PHE A 273 -9.95 13.42 -14.05
CA PHE A 273 -9.99 12.30 -15.00
C PHE A 273 -10.96 12.56 -16.15
N THR A 274 -12.02 13.35 -15.92
CA THR A 274 -12.93 13.78 -16.99
C THR A 274 -12.20 14.62 -18.04
N SER A 275 -11.34 15.56 -17.62
CA SER A 275 -10.56 16.40 -18.54
C SER A 275 -9.60 15.58 -19.42
N VAL A 276 -9.01 14.51 -18.86
CA VAL A 276 -8.17 13.58 -19.65
C VAL A 276 -8.99 12.94 -20.75
N VAL A 277 -10.18 12.44 -20.42
CA VAL A 277 -11.05 11.77 -21.39
C VAL A 277 -11.53 12.75 -22.46
N ASP A 278 -11.96 13.95 -22.06
CA ASP A 278 -12.46 14.97 -22.97
C ASP A 278 -11.39 15.42 -23.98
N SER A 279 -10.12 15.41 -23.58
CA SER A 279 -9.00 15.66 -24.49
C SER A 279 -8.81 14.58 -25.55
N SER A 280 -9.36 13.38 -25.34
CA SER A 280 -9.13 12.17 -26.14
C SER A 280 -7.65 11.77 -26.28
N ASN A 281 -6.76 12.32 -25.46
CA ASN A 281 -5.33 12.06 -25.46
C ASN A 281 -4.94 11.17 -24.28
N TYR A 282 -5.28 9.88 -24.39
CA TYR A 282 -4.94 8.87 -23.40
C TYR A 282 -4.64 7.53 -24.09
N THR A 283 -3.82 6.71 -23.44
CA THR A 283 -3.52 5.35 -23.88
C THR A 283 -4.25 4.34 -23.01
N GLY A 284 -5.05 3.49 -23.66
CA GLY A 284 -5.91 2.49 -23.03
C GLY A 284 -7.37 2.71 -23.39
N VAL A 285 -8.27 2.11 -22.62
CA VAL A 285 -9.70 2.09 -22.92
C VAL A 285 -10.48 2.67 -21.76
N LYS A 286 -11.42 3.55 -22.08
CA LYS A 286 -12.51 3.96 -21.21
C LYS A 286 -13.79 3.27 -21.65
N GLN A 287 -14.50 2.62 -20.74
CA GLN A 287 -15.86 2.11 -20.99
C GLN A 287 -16.88 2.60 -19.97
N ASP A 288 -16.47 2.84 -18.72
CA ASP A 288 -17.34 3.38 -17.68
C ASP A 288 -17.32 4.90 -17.69
N PRO A 289 -18.39 5.58 -17.22
CA PRO A 289 -18.30 6.96 -16.76
C PRO A 289 -17.15 7.16 -15.76
N ILE A 290 -16.70 8.40 -15.58
CA ILE A 290 -15.74 8.71 -14.53
C ILE A 290 -16.53 8.89 -13.23
N SER A 291 -16.36 7.95 -12.30
CA SER A 291 -17.10 7.93 -11.03
C SER A 291 -16.38 8.70 -9.93
N SER A 292 -16.00 9.95 -10.21
CA SER A 292 -15.35 10.80 -9.21
C SER A 292 -16.37 11.38 -8.21
N ALA A 293 -15.86 12.01 -7.15
CA ALA A 293 -16.67 12.93 -6.35
C ALA A 293 -17.33 14.00 -7.24
N SER A 294 -18.55 14.40 -6.89
CA SER A 294 -19.30 15.46 -7.60
C SER A 294 -18.76 16.87 -7.34
N VAL A 295 -17.82 16.99 -6.41
CA VAL A 295 -17.13 18.22 -6.03
C VAL A 295 -15.62 18.06 -6.20
N ASN A 296 -14.95 19.15 -6.56
CA ASN A 296 -13.51 19.21 -6.59
C ASN A 296 -12.99 19.79 -5.27
N SER A 297 -12.23 18.99 -4.52
CA SER A 297 -11.66 19.40 -3.23
C SER A 297 -10.34 20.17 -3.34
N GLY A 298 -9.78 20.32 -4.54
CA GLY A 298 -8.50 20.98 -4.80
C GLY A 298 -7.27 20.08 -4.69
N PHE A 299 -7.42 18.77 -4.51
CA PHE A 299 -6.27 17.88 -4.37
C PHE A 299 -5.42 17.81 -5.64
N PHE A 300 -6.01 17.75 -6.83
CA PHE A 300 -5.23 17.78 -8.07
C PHE A 300 -4.35 19.03 -8.17
N THR A 301 -4.91 20.21 -7.89
CA THR A 301 -4.16 21.48 -7.83
C THR A 301 -3.02 21.38 -6.81
N THR A 302 -3.28 20.78 -5.65
CA THR A 302 -2.25 20.55 -4.63
C THR A 302 -1.09 19.69 -5.15
N LEU A 303 -1.38 18.65 -5.95
CA LEU A 303 -0.35 17.81 -6.58
C LEU A 303 0.48 18.60 -7.60
N VAL A 304 -0.17 19.40 -8.44
CA VAL A 304 0.48 20.26 -9.45
C VAL A 304 1.40 21.28 -8.77
N GLU A 305 0.93 21.97 -7.73
CA GLU A 305 1.71 22.97 -6.99
C GLU A 305 2.90 22.37 -6.25
N ALA A 306 2.78 21.14 -5.73
CA ALA A 306 3.89 20.44 -5.07
C ALA A 306 5.03 20.11 -6.05
N GLY A 307 4.71 19.81 -7.32
CA GLY A 307 5.66 19.68 -8.42
C GLY A 307 6.51 18.40 -8.43
N ASP A 308 6.44 17.55 -7.39
CA ASP A 308 7.17 16.28 -7.31
C ASP A 308 6.39 15.12 -7.94
N VAL A 309 5.06 15.13 -7.89
CA VAL A 309 4.21 14.03 -8.38
C VAL A 309 4.19 13.98 -9.91
N LYS A 310 4.36 12.78 -10.48
CA LYS A 310 4.37 12.53 -11.93
C LYS A 310 3.24 11.63 -12.41
N ALA A 311 2.71 10.76 -11.54
CA ALA A 311 1.54 9.97 -11.87
C ALA A 311 0.67 9.68 -10.65
N VAL A 312 -0.62 9.55 -10.92
CA VAL A 312 -1.69 9.19 -10.00
C VAL A 312 -2.31 7.89 -10.50
N PHE A 313 -2.49 6.93 -9.60
CA PHE A 313 -3.01 5.60 -9.91
C PHE A 313 -4.23 5.27 -9.05
N ASN A 314 -5.29 4.75 -9.69
CA ASN A 314 -6.53 4.37 -9.01
C ASN A 314 -7.20 3.12 -9.62
N GLY A 315 -8.29 2.70 -8.96
CA GLY A 315 -9.19 1.61 -9.35
C GLY A 315 -10.61 2.15 -9.57
N HIS A 316 -11.58 1.54 -8.90
CA HIS A 316 -12.98 1.99 -8.76
C HIS A 316 -13.84 1.83 -10.03
N ASP A 317 -13.40 2.39 -11.17
CA ASP A 317 -14.09 2.23 -12.45
C ASP A 317 -13.52 1.03 -13.22
N HIS A 318 -14.06 -0.16 -12.95
CA HIS A 318 -13.43 -1.43 -13.32
C HIS A 318 -13.21 -1.63 -14.83
N LEU A 319 -14.00 -0.98 -15.70
CA LEU A 319 -13.84 -1.09 -17.14
C LEU A 319 -12.93 -0.01 -17.75
N ASN A 320 -12.42 0.92 -16.94
CA ASN A 320 -11.46 1.93 -17.35
C ASN A 320 -10.03 1.46 -17.04
N ASP A 321 -9.12 1.56 -18.01
CA ASP A 321 -7.73 1.14 -17.83
C ASP A 321 -6.72 2.08 -18.53
N PHE A 322 -7.13 3.31 -18.77
CA PHE A 322 -6.33 4.29 -19.49
C PHE A 322 -5.36 5.05 -18.58
N CYS A 323 -4.34 5.63 -19.21
CA CYS A 323 -3.52 6.71 -18.64
C CYS A 323 -3.52 7.89 -19.62
N GLY A 324 -3.64 9.12 -19.10
CA GLY A 324 -3.42 10.32 -19.90
C GLY A 324 -2.87 11.47 -19.07
N GLU A 325 -2.16 12.37 -19.73
CA GLU A 325 -1.54 13.52 -19.08
C GLU A 325 -2.56 14.65 -18.94
N TYR A 326 -2.63 15.23 -17.75
CA TYR A 326 -3.32 16.48 -17.50
C TYR A 326 -2.42 17.38 -16.65
N THR A 327 -2.13 18.59 -17.14
CA THR A 327 -1.29 19.58 -16.45
C THR A 327 0.04 18.99 -15.91
N GLY A 328 0.72 18.18 -16.72
CA GLY A 328 2.03 17.59 -16.38
C GLY A 328 1.99 16.40 -15.42
N ILE A 329 0.80 15.88 -15.06
CA ILE A 329 0.62 14.68 -14.24
C ILE A 329 -0.14 13.61 -15.03
N GLN A 330 0.34 12.38 -15.01
CA GLN A 330 -0.37 11.24 -15.60
C GLN A 330 -1.47 10.75 -14.66
N LEU A 331 -2.70 10.67 -15.15
CA LEU A 331 -3.85 10.14 -14.42
C LEU A 331 -4.20 8.75 -14.97
N CYS A 332 -4.05 7.71 -14.15
CA CYS A 332 -4.05 6.31 -14.58
C CYS A 332 -5.04 5.43 -13.83
N TYR A 333 -5.98 4.81 -14.55
CA TYR A 333 -6.76 3.68 -14.05
C TYR A 333 -5.99 2.37 -14.20
N ALA A 334 -6.13 1.45 -13.25
CA ALA A 334 -5.53 0.12 -13.35
C ALA A 334 -6.29 -0.85 -14.28
N GLY A 335 -7.61 -0.71 -14.36
CA GLY A 335 -8.54 -1.74 -14.84
C GLY A 335 -8.88 -2.77 -13.77
N GLY A 336 -10.05 -3.40 -13.90
CA GLY A 336 -10.55 -4.38 -12.94
C GLY A 336 -9.76 -5.69 -12.93
N PHE A 337 -9.23 -6.04 -11.77
CA PHE A 337 -8.43 -7.24 -11.57
C PHE A 337 -9.27 -8.45 -11.15
N GLY A 338 -10.23 -8.25 -10.25
CA GLY A 338 -10.99 -9.31 -9.59
C GLY A 338 -11.98 -10.02 -10.48
N TYR A 339 -12.13 -11.32 -10.28
CA TYR A 339 -13.16 -12.12 -10.94
C TYR A 339 -14.54 -12.02 -10.29
N HIS A 340 -14.61 -11.66 -8.99
CA HIS A 340 -15.88 -11.30 -8.35
C HIS A 340 -16.24 -9.81 -8.51
N ALA A 341 -15.28 -8.98 -8.92
CA ALA A 341 -15.56 -7.59 -9.28
C ALA A 341 -16.52 -7.54 -10.46
N TYR A 342 -17.56 -6.72 -10.36
CA TYR A 342 -18.45 -6.46 -11.48
C TYR A 342 -17.67 -5.92 -12.69
N GLY A 343 -18.20 -6.11 -13.88
CA GLY A 343 -17.52 -5.74 -15.11
C GLY A 343 -18.32 -6.10 -16.35
N LYS A 344 -17.65 -6.67 -17.35
CA LYS A 344 -18.23 -6.95 -18.65
C LYS A 344 -17.76 -8.30 -19.17
N ALA A 345 -18.68 -9.21 -19.45
CA ALA A 345 -18.36 -10.50 -20.04
C ALA A 345 -17.59 -10.33 -21.36
N GLY A 346 -16.49 -11.07 -21.52
CA GLY A 346 -15.58 -10.94 -22.65
C GLY A 346 -14.55 -9.81 -22.53
N TRP A 347 -14.53 -9.06 -21.42
CA TRP A 347 -13.49 -8.08 -21.10
C TRP A 347 -12.47 -8.72 -20.15
N ALA A 348 -11.29 -9.07 -20.67
CA ALA A 348 -10.28 -9.81 -19.90
C ALA A 348 -9.83 -9.04 -18.65
N ARG A 349 -9.80 -9.68 -17.48
CA ARG A 349 -9.25 -9.07 -16.25
C ARG A 349 -7.81 -8.62 -16.47
N ARG A 350 -7.33 -7.62 -15.73
CA ARG A 350 -5.97 -7.10 -15.95
C ARG A 350 -5.35 -6.47 -14.73
N ALA A 351 -4.05 -6.27 -14.83
CA ALA A 351 -3.25 -5.55 -13.85
C ALA A 351 -2.33 -4.57 -14.55
N ARG A 352 -1.99 -3.47 -13.87
CA ARG A 352 -1.02 -2.50 -14.34
C ARG A 352 0.35 -2.78 -13.72
N VAL A 353 1.39 -2.66 -14.53
CA VAL A 353 2.78 -2.73 -14.09
C VAL A 353 3.41 -1.36 -14.29
N VAL A 354 4.17 -0.89 -13.31
CA VAL A 354 4.92 0.36 -13.36
C VAL A 354 6.38 0.05 -13.10
N VAL A 355 7.27 0.55 -13.95
CA VAL A 355 8.72 0.44 -13.76
C VAL A 355 9.34 1.82 -13.73
N ALA A 356 10.03 2.10 -12.63
CA ALA A 356 10.91 3.23 -12.46
C ALA A 356 12.34 2.79 -12.78
N THR A 357 13.08 3.61 -13.52
CA THR A 357 14.46 3.31 -13.93
C THR A 357 15.38 4.49 -13.58
N LEU A 358 16.48 4.22 -12.90
CA LEU A 358 17.52 5.19 -12.59
C LEU A 358 18.39 5.51 -13.81
N GLU A 359 19.04 6.68 -13.77
CA GLU A 359 20.09 7.02 -14.72
C GLU A 359 21.36 6.21 -14.43
N LYS A 360 21.94 5.59 -15.45
CA LYS A 360 23.25 4.93 -15.35
C LYS A 360 24.34 5.96 -15.59
N THR A 361 25.28 6.10 -14.65
CA THR A 361 26.39 7.05 -14.75
C THR A 361 27.65 6.41 -15.36
N GLU A 362 28.60 7.23 -15.80
CA GLU A 362 29.82 6.80 -16.51
C GLU A 362 30.70 5.84 -15.67
N GLU A 363 30.65 5.95 -14.34
CA GLU A 363 31.43 5.15 -13.39
C GLU A 363 30.73 3.83 -13.01
N ALA A 364 29.76 3.37 -13.80
CA ALA A 364 28.89 2.23 -13.51
C ALA A 364 28.13 2.35 -12.16
N SER A 365 27.92 3.58 -11.70
CA SER A 365 27.07 3.92 -10.55
C SER A 365 25.67 4.35 -11.02
N TRP A 366 24.82 4.73 -10.07
CA TRP A 366 23.42 5.11 -10.29
C TRP A 366 23.17 6.56 -9.91
N GLY A 367 22.56 7.30 -10.83
CA GLY A 367 22.12 8.68 -10.68
C GLY A 367 20.65 8.80 -10.24
N PRO A 368 20.04 9.98 -10.41
CA PRO A 368 18.63 10.20 -10.08
C PRO A 368 17.69 9.39 -11.00
N LEU A 369 16.39 9.45 -10.71
CA LEU A 369 15.39 8.78 -11.54
C LEU A 369 15.39 9.34 -12.97
N LYS A 370 15.47 8.45 -13.96
CA LYS A 370 15.52 8.80 -15.39
C LYS A 370 14.14 8.72 -16.05
N SER A 371 13.37 7.68 -15.75
CA SER A 371 12.08 7.46 -16.40
C SER A 371 11.12 6.60 -15.58
N ILE A 372 9.83 6.78 -15.83
CA ILE A 372 8.74 5.93 -15.33
C ILE A 372 7.97 5.41 -16.55
N LYS A 373 7.81 4.09 -16.65
CA LYS A 373 7.06 3.41 -17.70
C LYS A 373 5.95 2.59 -17.12
N THR A 374 4.90 2.35 -17.90
CA THR A 374 3.81 1.46 -17.51
C THR A 374 3.32 0.62 -18.69
N TRP A 375 2.73 -0.52 -18.37
CA TRP A 375 1.96 -1.36 -19.29
C TRP A 375 0.89 -2.10 -18.48
N LYS A 376 0.00 -2.82 -19.18
CA LYS A 376 -0.95 -3.74 -18.54
C LYS A 376 -0.70 -5.17 -18.99
N ARG A 377 -1.12 -6.12 -18.16
CA ARG A 377 -1.16 -7.55 -18.46
C ARG A 377 -2.60 -8.03 -18.40
N LEU A 378 -3.08 -8.64 -19.47
CA LEU A 378 -4.41 -9.26 -19.53
C LEU A 378 -4.36 -10.66 -18.92
N ASP A 379 -5.43 -11.09 -18.26
CA ASP A 379 -5.59 -12.49 -17.84
C ASP A 379 -6.04 -13.37 -19.00
N ASP A 380 -5.20 -13.45 -20.03
CA ASP A 380 -5.28 -14.46 -21.08
C ASP A 380 -4.19 -15.53 -20.87
N GLN A 381 -4.15 -16.55 -21.72
CA GLN A 381 -3.18 -17.66 -21.58
C GLN A 381 -1.71 -17.20 -21.55
N SER A 382 -1.39 -16.10 -22.24
CA SER A 382 -0.03 -15.57 -22.42
C SER A 382 0.34 -14.42 -21.48
N LEU A 383 -0.61 -13.94 -20.66
CA LEU A 383 -0.50 -12.66 -20.00
C LEU A 383 -0.13 -11.54 -20.98
N SER A 384 -0.93 -11.34 -22.05
CA SER A 384 -0.58 -10.38 -23.10
C SER A 384 -0.28 -9.00 -22.54
N THR A 385 0.86 -8.42 -22.97
CA THR A 385 1.22 -7.04 -22.67
C THR A 385 0.48 -6.10 -23.62
N ILE A 386 -0.18 -5.09 -23.08
CA ILE A 386 -0.81 -4.02 -23.85
C ILE A 386 -0.40 -2.64 -23.32
N ASP A 387 -0.54 -1.63 -24.18
CA ASP A 387 -0.47 -0.20 -23.80
C ASP A 387 0.81 0.21 -23.07
N VAL A 388 1.95 -0.27 -23.58
CA VAL A 388 3.27 0.16 -23.11
C VAL A 388 3.46 1.64 -23.39
N GLN A 389 3.70 2.43 -22.34
CA GLN A 389 3.87 3.88 -22.45
C GLN A 389 4.87 4.43 -21.43
N VAL A 390 5.48 5.57 -21.76
CA VAL A 390 6.34 6.35 -20.85
C VAL A 390 5.47 7.39 -20.15
N LEU A 391 5.38 7.31 -18.82
CA LEU A 391 4.61 8.26 -18.02
C LEU A 391 5.41 9.55 -17.74
N TRP A 392 6.72 9.40 -17.56
CA TRP A 392 7.61 10.52 -17.27
C TRP A 392 9.05 10.20 -17.68
N SER A 393 9.79 11.23 -18.10
CA SER A 393 11.24 11.15 -18.30
C SER A 393 11.94 12.46 -17.98
N ASN A 394 13.17 12.38 -17.46
CA ASN A 394 13.98 13.56 -17.10
C ASN A 394 14.51 14.35 -18.32
N ASN A 395 14.36 13.79 -19.54
CA ASN A 395 14.80 14.43 -20.79
C ASN A 395 13.68 15.21 -21.50
N THR A 396 12.49 15.26 -20.92
CA THR A 396 11.39 16.04 -21.48
C THR A 396 11.70 17.51 -21.22
N PRO A 397 11.87 18.37 -22.24
CA PRO A 397 12.08 19.80 -22.02
C PRO A 397 10.93 20.32 -21.18
N GLY A 398 11.23 20.89 -20.01
CA GLY A 398 10.23 21.55 -19.20
C GLY A 398 9.49 22.56 -20.07
N GLY A 399 8.17 22.40 -20.20
CA GLY A 399 7.32 23.42 -20.76
C GLY A 399 7.59 24.72 -20.02
N THR A 400 8.00 25.73 -20.78
CA THR A 400 8.24 27.11 -20.35
C THR A 400 7.03 27.72 -19.70
#